data_AF-A0A1Q3C2D8-F1
#
_entry.id   AF-A0A1Q3C2D8-F1
#
_cell.length_a   1.000
_cell.length_b   1.000
_cell.length_c   1.000
_cell.angle_alpha   90.00
_cell.angle_beta   90.00
_cell.angle_gamma   90.00
#
_symmetry.space_group_name_H-M   'P 1'
#
loop_
_entity.id
_entity.type
_entity.pdbx_description
1 polymer ?
#
loop_
_entity_poly.entity_id
_entity_poly.type
_entity_poly.pdbx_seq_one_letter_code
_entity_poly.pdbx_strand_id
1 'polypeptide(L)'
;FTQASYQSGTIYEWNIDGMNEYHIINKLQEMPMVSNAYKIKNTYDKIVANLLIAGFTGQLKGWWDNIHIIQQQTKILESVQINKIEESIINSDNETIGNAVATLIYNITKYFIGDPIYLKDRTVDQLSNLRFRKL
;
A
#
# COMPACT_ATOMS: atom_id res chain seq x y z
N PHE A 1 -4.82 -6.93 21.15
CA PHE A 1 -4.79 -5.82 20.18
C PHE A 1 -3.85 -4.76 20.72
N THR A 2 -2.64 -4.67 20.17
CA THR A 2 -1.74 -3.54 20.46
C THR A 2 -2.27 -2.33 19.70
N GLN A 3 -2.75 -1.32 20.43
CA GLN A 3 -3.18 -0.06 19.84
C GLN A 3 -1.93 0.73 19.44
N ALA A 4 -1.45 0.52 18.21
CA ALA A 4 -0.43 1.39 17.64
C ALA A 4 -1.04 2.78 17.42
N SER A 5 -0.45 3.81 18.04
CA SER A 5 -0.83 5.21 17.83
C SER A 5 0.13 5.82 16.81
N TYR A 6 -0.41 6.29 15.67
CA TYR A 6 0.37 6.96 14.63
C TYR A 6 0.20 8.47 14.74
N GLN A 7 1.31 9.19 14.76
CA GLN A 7 1.36 10.64 14.91
C GLN A 7 1.62 11.31 13.57
N SER A 8 0.91 12.40 13.33
CA SER A 8 1.11 13.21 12.14
C SER A 8 2.36 14.08 12.29
N GLY A 9 3.37 13.85 11.45
CA GLY A 9 4.66 14.57 11.45
C GLY A 9 5.88 13.70 11.75
N THR A 10 5.67 12.43 12.13
CA THR A 10 6.74 11.45 12.29
C THR A 10 6.94 10.71 10.98
N ILE A 11 8.18 10.51 10.52
CA ILE A 11 8.48 9.58 9.42
C ILE A 11 8.69 8.20 10.03
N TYR A 12 7.85 7.23 9.63
CA TYR A 12 7.97 5.84 10.07
C TYR A 12 8.84 5.05 9.10
N GLU A 13 9.71 4.20 9.62
CA GLU A 13 10.54 3.31 8.81
C GLU A 13 9.73 2.12 8.26
N TRP A 14 9.94 1.84 6.99
CA TRP A 14 9.40 0.69 6.28
C TRP A 14 10.54 -0.17 5.74
N ASN A 15 10.75 -1.32 6.39
CA ASN A 15 11.70 -2.34 5.97
C ASN A 15 11.01 -3.71 5.94
N ILE A 16 11.35 -4.53 4.95
CA ILE A 16 10.85 -5.90 4.77
C ILE A 16 11.97 -6.94 4.69
N ASP A 17 13.21 -6.56 5.00
CA ASP A 17 14.35 -7.45 4.95
C ASP A 17 14.19 -8.62 5.93
N GLY A 18 14.46 -9.84 5.43
CA GLY A 18 14.28 -11.07 6.20
C GLY A 18 12.83 -11.47 6.49
N MET A 19 11.83 -10.75 5.97
CA MET A 19 10.42 -11.08 6.15
C MET A 19 9.93 -12.15 5.15
N ASN A 20 9.03 -13.00 5.61
CA ASN A 20 8.26 -13.90 4.73
C ASN A 20 6.98 -13.19 4.24
N GLU A 21 6.27 -13.79 3.27
CA GLU A 21 5.04 -13.21 2.68
C GLU A 21 4.03 -12.72 3.73
N TYR A 22 3.77 -13.52 4.77
CA TYR A 22 2.84 -13.18 5.84
C TYR A 22 3.27 -11.93 6.63
N HIS A 23 4.55 -11.85 7.01
CA HIS A 23 5.09 -10.70 7.71
C HIS A 23 5.10 -9.44 6.83
N ILE A 24 5.38 -9.57 5.53
CA ILE A 24 5.28 -8.47 4.57
C ILE A 24 3.85 -7.96 4.51
N ILE A 25 2.85 -8.83 4.37
CA ILE A 25 1.42 -8.44 4.35
C ILE A 25 1.05 -7.66 5.60
N ASN A 26 1.39 -8.16 6.78
CA ASN A 26 1.09 -7.48 8.06
C ASN A 26 1.76 -6.10 8.11
N LYS A 27 3.02 -5.98 7.67
CA LYS A 27 3.75 -4.70 7.63
C LYS A 27 3.10 -3.71 6.66
N LEU A 28 2.65 -4.16 5.49
CA LEU A 28 1.97 -3.30 4.51
C LEU A 28 0.57 -2.87 4.97
N GLN A 29 -0.13 -3.67 5.80
CA GLN A 29 -1.41 -3.29 6.40
C GLN A 29 -1.31 -2.11 7.39
N GLU A 30 -0.12 -1.83 7.92
CA GLU A 30 0.12 -0.66 8.76
C GLU A 30 0.18 0.65 7.95
N MET A 31 0.58 0.61 6.68
CA MET A 31 0.75 1.80 5.83
C MET A 31 -0.54 2.62 5.63
N PRO A 32 -1.72 2.01 5.38
CA PRO A 32 -3.00 2.74 5.38
C PRO A 32 -3.31 3.40 6.73
N MET A 33 -2.96 2.76 7.85
CA MET A 33 -3.20 3.33 9.19
C MET A 33 -2.37 4.59 9.40
N VAL A 34 -1.08 4.55 9.04
CA VAL A 34 -0.17 5.72 9.06
C VAL A 34 -0.66 6.80 8.11
N SER A 35 -1.10 6.41 6.91
CA SER A 35 -1.61 7.33 5.88
C SER A 35 -2.83 8.11 6.37
N ASN A 36 -3.77 7.44 7.03
CA ASN A 36 -4.93 8.10 7.62
C ASN A 36 -4.52 9.12 8.69
N ALA A 37 -3.52 8.81 9.53
CA ALA A 37 -3.00 9.76 10.51
C ALA A 37 -2.41 11.02 9.86
N TYR A 38 -1.79 10.91 8.69
CA TYR A 38 -1.30 12.07 7.94
C TYR A 38 -2.43 12.87 7.25
N LYS A 39 -3.45 12.19 6.73
CA LYS A 39 -4.60 12.81 6.04
C LYS A 39 -5.49 13.64 6.95
N ILE A 40 -5.52 13.35 8.26
CA ILE A 40 -6.27 14.15 9.27
C ILE A 40 -5.87 15.63 9.24
N LYS A 41 -4.70 15.99 8.69
CA LYS A 41 -4.24 17.38 8.51
C LYS A 41 -4.53 17.99 7.12
N ASN A 42 -5.51 17.46 6.37
CA ASN A 42 -5.83 17.89 5.00
C ASN A 42 -4.66 17.73 4.00
N THR A 43 -3.84 16.69 4.21
CA THR A 43 -2.68 16.41 3.37
C THR A 43 -3.11 15.64 2.12
N TYR A 44 -2.78 16.15 0.93
CA TYR A 44 -3.05 15.48 -0.35
C TYR A 44 -2.41 14.09 -0.42
N ASP A 45 -3.08 13.15 -1.09
CA ASP A 45 -2.68 11.74 -1.12
C ASP A 45 -1.26 11.53 -1.68
N LYS A 46 -0.86 12.31 -2.69
CA LYS A 46 0.50 12.33 -3.24
C LYS A 46 1.56 12.70 -2.19
N ILE A 47 1.25 13.66 -1.30
CA ILE A 47 2.17 14.07 -0.23
C ILE A 47 2.28 12.95 0.81
N VAL A 48 1.16 12.30 1.16
CA VAL A 48 1.14 11.15 2.07
C VAL A 48 1.96 9.99 1.50
N ALA A 49 1.83 9.69 0.21
CA ALA A 49 2.65 8.67 -0.46
C ALA A 49 4.15 9.02 -0.38
N ASN A 50 4.53 10.28 -0.64
CA ASN A 50 5.92 10.73 -0.50
C ASN A 50 6.44 10.61 0.94
N LEU A 51 5.60 10.86 1.96
CA LEU A 51 5.98 10.65 3.37
C LEU A 51 6.22 9.17 3.71
N LEU A 52 5.45 8.26 3.12
CA LEU A 52 5.72 6.82 3.25
C LEU A 52 7.04 6.44 2.57
N ILE A 53 7.26 6.91 1.34
CA ILE A 53 8.48 6.65 0.55
C ILE A 53 9.73 7.17 1.28
N ALA A 54 9.64 8.33 1.95
CA ALA A 54 10.75 8.87 2.74
C ALA A 54 11.19 7.94 3.88
N GLY A 55 10.30 7.06 4.35
CA GLY A 55 10.59 6.05 5.35
C GLY A 55 11.12 4.72 4.78
N PHE A 56 11.20 4.55 3.46
CA PHE A 56 11.63 3.28 2.87
C PHE A 56 13.11 3.02 3.11
N THR A 57 13.42 1.81 3.56
CA THR A 57 14.77 1.28 3.74
C THR A 57 14.85 -0.14 3.16
N GLY A 58 16.06 -0.72 3.12
CA GLY A 58 16.27 -2.10 2.68
C GLY A 58 15.73 -2.38 1.28
N GLN A 59 15.11 -3.56 1.11
CA GLN A 59 14.47 -3.96 -0.13
C GLN A 59 13.39 -3.00 -0.64
N LEU A 60 12.62 -2.34 0.24
CA LEU A 60 11.61 -1.37 -0.22
C LEU A 60 12.25 -0.15 -0.89
N LYS A 61 13.34 0.35 -0.31
CA LYS A 61 14.10 1.45 -0.91
C LYS A 61 14.75 1.02 -2.22
N GLY A 62 15.37 -0.17 -2.21
CA GLY A 62 15.96 -0.75 -3.42
C GLY A 62 14.93 -0.92 -4.53
N TRP A 63 13.72 -1.38 -4.22
CA TRP A 63 12.63 -1.46 -5.19
C TRP A 63 12.24 -0.09 -5.73
N TRP A 64 11.97 0.88 -4.84
CA TRP A 64 11.54 2.21 -5.23
C TRP A 64 12.56 2.91 -6.13
N ASP A 65 13.83 2.91 -5.72
CA ASP A 65 14.93 3.55 -6.45
C ASP A 65 15.20 2.87 -7.81
N ASN A 66 14.99 1.55 -7.89
CA ASN A 66 15.26 0.75 -9.11
C ASN A 66 14.03 0.58 -10.01
N ILE A 67 12.91 1.25 -9.75
CA ILE A 67 11.83 1.35 -10.73
C ILE A 67 12.42 1.97 -12.00
N HIS A 68 12.58 1.15 -13.04
CA HIS A 68 13.41 1.43 -14.23
C HIS A 68 12.97 2.65 -15.06
N ILE A 69 11.84 3.29 -14.72
CA ILE A 69 11.30 4.43 -15.46
C ILE A 69 10.70 5.42 -14.46
N ILE A 70 11.22 6.65 -14.42
CA ILE A 70 10.65 7.77 -13.63
C ILE A 70 9.14 7.91 -13.88
N GLN A 71 8.69 7.66 -15.13
CA GLN A 71 7.27 7.65 -15.50
C GLN A 71 6.42 6.65 -14.69
N GLN A 72 6.98 5.52 -14.25
CA GLN A 72 6.25 4.57 -13.40
C GLN A 72 6.08 5.14 -11.98
N GLN A 73 7.11 5.76 -11.41
CA GLN A 73 6.98 6.46 -10.13
C GLN A 73 5.96 7.60 -10.23
N THR A 74 5.99 8.38 -11.32
CA THR A 74 4.98 9.42 -11.59
C THR A 74 3.58 8.85 -11.68
N LYS A 75 3.37 7.74 -12.42
CA LYS A 75 2.07 7.06 -12.51
C LYS A 75 1.55 6.59 -11.14
N ILE A 76 2.44 6.14 -10.26
CA ILE A 76 2.06 5.77 -8.89
C ILE A 76 1.66 7.02 -8.11
N LEU A 77 2.47 8.09 -8.16
CA LEU A 77 2.26 9.30 -7.36
C LEU A 77 1.10 10.18 -7.84
N GLU A 78 0.73 10.09 -9.12
CA GLU A 78 -0.34 10.86 -9.76
C GLU A 78 -1.59 10.02 -10.00
N SER A 79 -1.66 8.83 -9.40
CA SER A 79 -2.84 8.01 -9.55
C SER A 79 -4.06 8.68 -8.90
N VAL A 80 -5.20 8.47 -9.54
CA VAL A 80 -6.49 8.98 -9.11
C VAL A 80 -7.45 7.81 -8.88
N GLN A 81 -8.47 8.04 -8.08
CA GLN A 81 -9.51 7.05 -7.86
C GLN A 81 -10.38 6.95 -9.11
N ILE A 82 -10.61 5.71 -9.57
CA ILE A 82 -11.46 5.43 -10.75
C ILE A 82 -12.70 4.65 -10.35
N ASN A 83 -13.80 4.85 -11.09
CA ASN A 83 -15.04 4.12 -10.93
C ASN A 83 -14.98 2.76 -11.68
N LYS A 84 -16.09 2.00 -11.66
CA LYS A 84 -16.18 0.67 -12.31
C LYS A 84 -16.06 0.71 -13.84
N ILE A 85 -16.14 1.89 -14.45
CA ILE A 85 -16.08 2.13 -15.90
C ILE A 85 -14.79 2.92 -16.24
N GLU A 86 -13.79 2.88 -15.34
CA GLU A 86 -12.47 3.50 -15.51
C GLU A 86 -12.44 5.05 -15.58
N GLU A 87 -13.54 5.72 -15.22
CA GLU A 87 -13.56 7.18 -15.16
C GLU A 87 -13.08 7.70 -13.81
N SER A 88 -12.40 8.84 -13.81
CA SER A 88 -11.89 9.47 -12.59
C SER A 88 -13.03 9.97 -11.70
N ILE A 89 -12.96 9.65 -10.42
CA ILE A 89 -13.89 10.15 -9.41
C ILE A 89 -13.46 11.56 -9.00
N ILE A 90 -14.42 12.49 -9.05
CA ILE A 90 -14.24 13.89 -8.66
C ILE A 90 -14.92 14.19 -7.32
N ASN A 91 -14.35 15.12 -6.56
CA ASN A 91 -14.91 15.61 -5.29
C ASN A 91 -15.91 16.77 -5.51
N SER A 92 -16.41 17.36 -4.42
CA SER A 92 -17.33 18.50 -4.44
C SER A 92 -16.79 19.75 -5.14
N ASP A 93 -15.47 19.87 -5.23
CA ASP A 93 -14.75 21.00 -5.83
C ASP A 93 -14.39 20.73 -7.30
N ASN A 94 -14.92 19.65 -7.88
CA ASN A 94 -14.66 19.21 -9.25
C ASN A 94 -13.19 18.82 -9.51
N GLU A 95 -12.45 18.46 -8.46
CA GLU A 95 -11.08 17.95 -8.51
C GLU A 95 -11.06 16.43 -8.43
N THR A 96 -10.10 15.79 -9.11
CA THR A 96 -9.93 14.34 -9.02
C THR A 96 -9.40 13.92 -7.65
N ILE A 97 -9.93 12.81 -7.12
CA ILE A 97 -9.49 12.28 -5.82
C ILE A 97 -8.20 11.47 -6.03
N GLY A 98 -7.12 11.86 -5.36
CA GLY A 98 -5.84 11.15 -5.41
C GLY A 98 -5.90 9.76 -4.76
N ASN A 99 -5.17 8.80 -5.35
CA ASN A 99 -5.13 7.39 -4.95
C ASN A 99 -3.70 6.82 -4.88
N ALA A 100 -2.70 7.68 -4.88
CA ALA A 100 -1.28 7.40 -4.82
C ALA A 100 -0.90 6.42 -3.70
N VAL A 101 -1.46 6.56 -2.50
CA VAL A 101 -1.16 5.67 -1.36
C VAL A 101 -1.59 4.24 -1.65
N ALA A 102 -2.84 4.05 -2.10
CA ALA A 102 -3.35 2.71 -2.38
C ALA A 102 -2.62 2.10 -3.58
N THR A 103 -2.33 2.90 -4.61
CA THR A 103 -1.54 2.47 -5.77
C THR A 103 -0.12 2.10 -5.37
N LEU A 104 0.53 2.84 -4.48
CA LEU A 104 1.86 2.52 -3.95
C LEU A 104 1.85 1.16 -3.24
N ILE A 105 0.92 0.96 -2.30
CA ILE A 105 0.79 -0.29 -1.54
C ILE A 105 0.49 -1.47 -2.46
N TYR A 106 -0.39 -1.28 -3.45
CA TYR A 106 -0.68 -2.31 -4.46
C TYR A 106 0.58 -2.71 -5.24
N ASN A 107 1.36 -1.74 -5.70
CA ASN A 107 2.57 -2.02 -6.50
C ASN A 107 3.66 -2.72 -5.66
N ILE A 108 3.83 -2.33 -4.39
CA ILE A 108 4.72 -3.02 -3.45
C ILE A 108 4.25 -4.47 -3.26
N THR A 109 2.96 -4.67 -2.97
CA THR A 109 2.39 -6.00 -2.76
C THR A 109 2.59 -6.87 -4.01
N LYS A 110 2.28 -6.32 -5.19
CA LYS A 110 2.44 -7.01 -6.48
C LYS A 110 3.88 -7.43 -6.75
N TYR A 111 4.85 -6.57 -6.42
CA TYR A 111 6.27 -6.84 -6.66
C TYR A 111 6.84 -7.90 -5.71
N PHE A 112 6.56 -7.80 -4.41
CA PHE A 112 7.20 -8.64 -3.39
C PHE A 112 6.45 -9.93 -3.07
N ILE A 113 5.13 -9.96 -3.28
CA ILE A 113 4.26 -11.08 -2.90
C ILE A 113 3.58 -11.69 -4.13
N GLY A 114 3.37 -10.89 -5.18
CA GLY A 114 2.58 -11.26 -6.35
C GLY A 114 1.21 -10.58 -6.35
N ASP A 115 0.42 -10.80 -7.41
CA ASP A 115 -0.81 -10.04 -7.60
C ASP A 115 -1.83 -10.32 -6.45
N PRO A 116 -2.26 -9.27 -5.71
CA PRO A 116 -3.11 -9.40 -4.52
C PRO A 116 -4.43 -10.12 -4.76
N ILE A 117 -4.92 -10.12 -6.01
CA ILE A 117 -6.15 -10.82 -6.40
C ILE A 117 -5.99 -12.33 -6.14
N TYR A 118 -4.82 -12.89 -6.46
CA TYR A 118 -4.53 -14.32 -6.28
C TYR A 118 -4.21 -14.69 -4.82
N LEU A 119 -3.89 -13.72 -3.95
CA LEU A 119 -3.67 -13.98 -2.53
C LEU A 119 -4.98 -14.31 -1.80
N LYS A 120 -6.10 -13.70 -2.19
CA LYS A 120 -7.42 -14.08 -1.67
C LYS A 120 -7.73 -15.54 -1.99
N ASP A 121 -7.47 -15.98 -3.22
CA ASP A 121 -7.73 -17.35 -3.65
C ASP A 121 -6.83 -18.36 -2.91
N ARG A 122 -5.53 -18.07 -2.74
CA ARG A 122 -4.61 -18.93 -1.96
C ARG A 122 -5.03 -19.07 -0.49
N THR A 123 -5.52 -18.00 0.15
CA THR A 123 -6.01 -18.09 1.55
C THR A 123 -7.28 -18.92 1.66
N VAL A 124 -8.19 -18.82 0.69
CA VAL A 124 -9.40 -19.65 0.62
C VAL A 124 -9.03 -21.12 0.43
N ASP A 125 -8.09 -21.44 -0.44
CA ASP A 125 -7.62 -22.81 -0.67
C ASP A 125 -6.95 -23.42 0.57
N GLN A 126 -6.08 -22.65 1.25
CA GLN A 126 -5.46 -23.10 2.51
C GLN A 126 -6.48 -23.33 3.62
N LEU A 127 -7.46 -22.43 3.78
CA LEU A 127 -8.54 -22.61 4.76
C LEU A 127 -9.45 -23.80 4.41
N SER A 128 -9.67 -24.06 3.12
CA SER A 128 -10.44 -25.21 2.64
C SER A 128 -9.74 -26.53 2.96
N ASN A 129 -8.41 -26.58 2.79
CA ASN A 129 -7.58 -27.73 3.14
C ASN A 129 -7.50 -27.98 4.66
N LEU A 130 -7.63 -26.94 5.49
CA LEU A 130 -7.73 -27.08 6.95
C LEU A 130 -9.11 -27.59 7.41
N ARG A 131 -10.18 -27.31 6.65
CA ARG A 131 -11.54 -27.81 6.95
C ARG A 131 -11.71 -29.30 6.64
N PHE A 132 -10.85 -29.88 5.80
CA PHE A 132 -10.82 -31.32 5.48
C PHE A 132 -9.71 -32.08 6.22
N ARG A 133 -9.72 -32.01 7.55
CA ARG A 133 -9.23 -33.10 8.42
C ARG A 133 -10.22 -33.29 9.56
N LYS A 134 -11.35 -33.92 9.25
CA LYS A 134 -12.03 -34.75 10.25
C LYS A 134 -11.46 -36.16 10.09
N LEU A 135 -10.80 -36.62 11.15
CA LEU A 135 -10.53 -38.05 11.40
C LEU A 135 -11.83 -38.85 11.34
#